data_AF-A0A377DK37-F1
#
_entry.id   AF-A0A377DK37-F1
#
_cell.length_a   1.000
_cell.length_b   1.000
_cell.length_c   1.000
_cell.angle_alpha   90.00
_cell.angle_beta   90.00
_cell.angle_gamma   90.00
#
_symmetry.space_group_name_H-M   'P 1'
#
loop_
_entity.id
_entity.type
_entity.pdbx_description
1 polymer ?
#
loop_
_entity_poly.entity_id
_entity_poly.type
_entity_poly.pdbx_seq_one_letter_code
_entity_poly.pdbx_strand_id
1 'polypeptide(L)' 'MIVISRHVAIPDGELEITAIRAQGAGGQHVNKTSTAIHLRFDIRASSLPEYYKSVCSPPAII' A
#
# COMPACT_ATOMS: atom_id res chain seq x y z
N MET A 1 -10.94 -1.45 -5.82
CA MET A 1 -11.15 -0.04 -5.49
C MET A 1 -11.20 0.01 -3.97
N ILE A 2 -10.34 0.81 -3.31
CA ILE A 2 -10.35 0.95 -1.85
C ILE A 2 -11.19 2.17 -1.47
N VAL A 3 -12.30 1.97 -0.76
CA VAL A 3 -13.15 3.06 -0.31
C VAL A 3 -12.66 3.57 1.04
N ILE A 4 -12.27 4.85 1.13
CA ILE A 4 -11.80 5.49 2.37
C ILE A 4 -12.96 6.20 3.06
N SER A 5 -13.82 6.88 2.29
CA SER A 5 -14.98 7.60 2.80
C SER A 5 -16.09 7.67 1.74
N ARG A 6 -17.23 8.27 2.09
CA ARG A 6 -18.38 8.47 1.18
C ARG A 6 -18.03 9.25 -0.11
N HIS A 7 -16.94 10.03 -0.09
CA HIS A 7 -16.52 10.87 -1.21
C HIS A 7 -15.11 10.54 -1.71
N VAL A 8 -14.41 9.61 -1.06
CA VAL A 8 -13.01 9.30 -1.38
C VAL A 8 -12.86 7.80 -1.55
N ALA A 9 -12.48 7.41 -2.76
CA ALA A 9 -12.09 6.06 -3.10
C ALA A 9 -10.81 6.10 -3.93
N ILE A 10 -9.92 5.17 -3.62
CA ILE A 10 -8.65 4.97 -4.31
C ILE A 10 -8.86 3.90 -5.39
N PRO A 11 -8.64 4.22 -6.68
CA PRO A 11 -8.68 3.24 -7.76
C PRO A 11 -7.60 2.15 -7.55
N ASP A 12 -7.86 0.92 -7.99
CA ASP A 12 -6.84 -0.16 -7.87
C ASP A 12 -5.56 0.15 -8.64
N GLY A 13 -5.65 0.91 -9.73
CA GLY A 13 -4.50 1.31 -10.54
C GLY A 13 -3.52 2.25 -9.85
N GLU A 14 -3.90 2.84 -8.70
CA GLU A 14 -3.00 3.68 -7.89
C GLU A 14 -2.26 2.89 -6.81
N LEU A 15 -2.59 1.60 -6.65
CA LEU A 15 -2.02 0.72 -5.65
C LEU A 15 -1.07 -0.26 -6.34
N GLU A 16 0.22 -0.15 -6.03
CA GLU A 16 1.17 -1.16 -6.46
C GLU A 16 1.26 -2.26 -5.42
N ILE A 17 0.84 -3.47 -5.81
CA ILE A 17 0.85 -4.66 -4.97
C ILE A 17 1.86 -5.62 -5.56
N THR A 18 2.94 -5.88 -4.82
CA THR A 18 4.00 -6.80 -5.23
C THR A 18 4.01 -7.99 -4.29
N ALA A 19 3.77 -9.18 -4.83
CA ALA A 19 3.90 -10.42 -4.07
C ALA A 19 5.39 -10.69 -3.83
N ILE A 20 5.78 -10.80 -2.56
CA ILE A 20 7.14 -11.14 -2.16
C ILE A 20 7.18 -12.53 -1.54
N ARG A 21 8.34 -13.18 -1.65
CA ARG A 21 8.58 -14.43 -0.94
C ARG A 21 8.83 -14.11 0.53
N ALA A 22 8.07 -14.72 1.42
CA ALA A 22 8.34 -14.63 2.85
C ALA A 22 9.68 -15.33 3.12
N GLN A 23 10.70 -14.59 3.56
CA GLN A 23 11.94 -15.18 4.08
C GLN A 23 11.74 -15.53 5.57
N GLY A 24 11.50 -16.81 5.86
CA GLY A 24 11.49 -17.38 7.20
C GLY A 24 12.04 -18.81 7.18
N ALA A 25 12.60 -19.29 8.29
CA ALA A 25 13.11 -20.66 8.42
C ALA A 25 11.97 -21.67 8.17
N GLY A 26 12.02 -22.32 7.01
CA GLY A 26 10.91 -23.06 6.44
C GLY A 26 10.63 -24.40 7.12
N GLY A 27 9.45 -24.51 7.72
CA GLY A 27 8.70 -25.78 7.73
C GLY A 27 8.13 -26.07 6.34
N GLN A 28 7.69 -27.32 6.11
CA GLN A 28 7.29 -27.89 4.80
C GLN A 28 6.25 -27.10 3.97
N HIS A 29 5.66 -26.01 4.49
CA HIS A 29 4.65 -25.18 3.84
C HIS A 29 5.13 -23.74 3.48
N VAL A 30 6.42 -23.42 3.64
CA VAL A 30 6.96 -22.05 3.37
C VAL A 30 7.51 -21.88 1.95
N ASN A 31 7.88 -22.97 1.25
CA ASN A 31 8.62 -22.90 -0.01
C ASN A 31 7.77 -22.83 -1.30
N LYS A 32 6.44 -22.73 -1.20
CA LYS A 32 5.56 -22.88 -2.38
C LYS A 32 4.64 -21.69 -2.67
N THR A 33 4.47 -20.78 -1.74
CA THR A 33 3.46 -19.72 -1.85
C THR A 33 4.07 -18.39 -1.43
N SER A 34 4.02 -17.38 -2.31
CA SER A 34 4.33 -15.99 -1.97
C SER A 34 3.28 -15.49 -0.97
N THR A 35 3.48 -15.73 0.32
CA THR A 35 2.52 -15.38 1.39
C THR A 35 2.67 -13.95 1.88
N ALA A 36 3.75 -13.26 1.51
CA ALA A 36 3.99 -11.87 1.91
C ALA A 36 3.64 -10.91 0.76
N ILE A 37 3.03 -9.78 1.11
CA ILE A 37 2.58 -8.76 0.16
C ILE A 37 3.26 -7.44 0.53
N HIS A 38 3.94 -6.83 -0.43
CA HIS A 38 4.34 -5.43 -0.36
C HIS A 38 3.28 -4.58 -1.06
N LEU A 39 2.68 -3.65 -0.31
CA LEU A 39 1.76 -2.66 -0.85
C LEU A 39 2.45 -1.30 -0.81
N ARG A 40 2.60 -0.68 -1.98
CA ARG A 40 3.13 0.67 -2.14
C ARG A 40 2.02 1.57 -2.67
N PHE A 41 1.81 2.68 -1.98
CA PHE A 41 0.86 3.70 -2.36
C PHE A 41 1.54 5.06 -2.31
N ASP A 42 1.58 5.77 -3.44
CA ASP A 42 2.17 7.09 -3.51
C ASP A 42 1.12 8.16 -3.21
N ILE A 43 1.12 8.65 -1.98
CA ILE A 43 0.17 9.67 -1.51
C ILE A 43 0.27 10.96 -2.34
N ARG A 44 1.47 11.35 -2.80
CA ARG A 44 1.67 12.61 -3.54
C ARG A 44 1.14 12.50 -4.96
N ALA A 45 1.40 11.38 -5.63
CA ALA A 45 0.94 11.11 -6.98
C ALA A 45 -0.53 10.63 -7.07
N SER A 46 -1.15 10.28 -5.94
CA SER A 46 -2.54 9.80 -5.90
C SER A 46 -3.59 10.86 -6.28
N SER A 47 -4.79 10.40 -6.64
CA SER A 47 -5.95 11.26 -6.88
C SER A 47 -6.61 11.78 -5.59
N LEU A 48 -5.96 11.63 -4.43
CA LEU A 48 -6.52 12.05 -3.15
C LEU A 48 -6.69 13.58 -3.08
N PRO A 49 -7.74 14.08 -2.40
CA PRO A 49 -7.86 15.51 -2.10
C PRO A 49 -6.69 16.03 -1.27
N GLU A 50 -6.32 17.31 -1.45
CA GLU A 50 -5.18 17.96 -0.79
C GLU A 50 -5.20 17.84 0.74
N TYR A 51 -6.39 17.87 1.33
CA TYR A 51 -6.56 17.65 2.76
C TYR A 51 -5.98 16.30 3.23
N TYR A 52 -6.24 15.21 2.48
CA TYR A 52 -5.70 13.90 2.83
C TYR A 52 -4.20 13.80 2.54
N LYS A 53 -3.71 14.49 1.51
CA LYS A 53 -2.27 14.54 1.19
C LYS A 53 -1.47 15.23 2.30
N SER A 54 -1.97 16.34 2.82
CA SER A 54 -1.30 17.10 3.89
C SER A 54 -1.30 16.37 5.24
N VAL A 55 -2.37 15.64 5.57
CA VAL A 55 -2.46 14.86 6.82
C VAL A 55 -1.61 13.58 6.75
N CYS A 56 -1.58 12.89 5.61
CA CYS A 56 -0.85 11.64 5.46
C CYS A 56 0.64 11.84 5.11
N SER A 57 1.04 12.99 4.59
CA SER A 57 2.46 13.33 4.45
C SER A 57 3.04 13.62 5.84
N PRO A 58 4.14 12.97 6.26
CA PRO A 58 4.82 13.37 7.48
C PRO A 58 5.23 14.85 7.37
N PRO A 59 5.20 15.62 8.48
CA PRO A 59 5.78 16.95 8.49
C PRO A 59 7.25 16.80 8.07
N ALA A 60 7.67 17.60 7.09
CA ALA A 60 9.08 17.68 6.73
C ALA A 60 9.84 18.08 8.00
N ILE A 61 10.60 17.15 8.57
CA ILE A 61 11.51 17.43 9.66
C ILE A 61 12.58 18.33 9.06
N ILE A 62 12.46 19.62 9.34
CA ILE A 62 13.52 20.62 9.19
C ILE A 62 14.59 20.39 10.25
#